data_AF-A0AB72ZNV4-F1
#
_entry.id   AF-A0AB72ZNV4-F1
#
_cell.length_a   1.000
_cell.length_b   1.000
_cell.length_c   1.000
_cell.angle_alpha   90.00
_cell.angle_beta   90.00
_cell.angle_gamma   90.00
#
_symmetry.space_group_name_H-M   'P 1'
#
loop_
_entity.id
_entity.type
_entity.pdbx_description
1 polymer ?
#
loop_
_entity_poly.entity_id
_entity_poly.type
_entity_poly.pdbx_seq_one_letter_code
_entity_poly.pdbx_strand_id
1 'polypeptide(L)'
;MTIPVETLATDVAAQCFLNALIRETQDWQIVPAAGHQPYPQLHIPLSSSHAIHIALCHISPTQHHHYLFPAYLHQQGNDRQDDDTPVKLGIEQLVTLLLEKPTVKGELSDDVVARFRQRVLESHDNTQQAINIRLDWPSLRDKPLNFAQAEQGLLAGHAFHPAPKSHQPFNEKQAQRYLPILPPASHYAGLQSINATCAAIA
;
A
#
# COMPACT_ATOMS: atom_id res chain seq x y z
N MET A 1 -32.22 -1.43 13.92
CA MET A 1 -31.40 -1.24 12.70
C MET A 1 -29.97 -1.53 13.08
N THR A 2 -29.43 -2.67 12.65
CA THR A 2 -28.03 -3.06 12.85
C THR A 2 -27.22 -2.47 11.70
N ILE A 3 -26.44 -1.42 11.99
CA ILE A 3 -25.44 -0.89 11.07
C ILE A 3 -24.46 -2.05 10.78
N PRO A 4 -24.21 -2.42 9.51
CA PRO A 4 -23.20 -3.41 9.21
C PRO A 4 -21.87 -2.87 9.76
N VAL A 5 -21.25 -3.64 10.67
CA VAL A 5 -19.86 -3.39 11.06
C VAL A 5 -19.04 -3.73 9.81
N GLU A 6 -18.76 -2.72 8.97
CA GLU A 6 -17.81 -2.89 7.86
C GLU A 6 -16.47 -3.37 8.44
N THR A 7 -15.94 -4.45 7.87
CA THR A 7 -14.67 -5.03 8.31
C THR A 7 -13.54 -4.08 7.92
N LEU A 8 -12.98 -3.39 8.90
CA LEU A 8 -11.75 -2.62 8.74
C LEU A 8 -10.61 -3.57 8.34
N ALA A 9 -9.85 -3.20 7.32
CA ALA A 9 -8.78 -4.02 6.76
C ALA A 9 -7.44 -3.27 6.68
N THR A 10 -6.36 -4.04 6.60
CA THR A 10 -5.01 -3.50 6.37
C THR A 10 -4.70 -3.50 4.88
N ASP A 11 -4.14 -2.40 4.39
CA ASP A 11 -3.57 -2.28 3.04
C ASP A 11 -2.14 -1.76 3.18
N VAL A 12 -1.18 -2.67 3.09
CA VAL A 12 0.24 -2.35 3.31
C VAL A 12 0.83 -1.51 2.19
N ALA A 13 0.27 -1.56 0.98
CA ALA A 13 0.75 -0.76 -0.14
C ALA A 13 0.27 0.69 -0.01
N ALA A 14 -1.01 0.89 0.31
CA ALA A 14 -1.56 2.22 0.61
C ALA A 14 -0.87 2.84 1.85
N GLN A 15 -0.50 2.03 2.84
CA GLN A 15 0.26 2.46 4.00
C GLN A 15 1.66 3.00 3.64
N CYS A 16 2.38 2.39 2.70
CA CYS A 16 3.67 2.93 2.21
C CYS A 16 3.50 4.34 1.62
N PHE A 17 2.45 4.53 0.81
CA PHE A 17 2.13 5.82 0.21
C PHE A 17 1.77 6.88 1.27
N LEU A 18 0.87 6.55 2.20
CA LEU A 18 0.45 7.46 3.25
C LEU A 18 1.60 7.80 4.21
N ASN A 19 2.40 6.82 4.64
CA ASN A 19 3.55 7.04 5.52
C ASN A 19 4.61 7.94 4.88
N ALA A 20 4.85 7.79 3.56
CA ALA A 20 5.72 8.71 2.83
C ALA A 20 5.14 10.13 2.83
N LEU A 21 3.88 10.28 2.44
CA LEU A 21 3.19 11.57 2.37
C LEU A 21 3.22 12.31 3.71
N ILE A 22 2.72 11.69 4.77
CA ILE A 22 2.59 12.35 6.09
C ILE A 22 3.94 12.60 6.77
N ARG A 23 5.01 11.90 6.38
CA ARG A 23 6.37 12.22 6.83
C ARG A 23 6.90 13.48 6.16
N GLU A 24 6.53 13.71 4.92
CA GLU A 24 7.06 14.80 4.09
C GLU A 24 6.17 16.07 4.13
N THR A 25 4.96 15.98 4.67
CA THR A 25 4.04 17.11 4.82
C THR A 25 3.63 17.38 6.27
N GLN A 26 3.03 18.55 6.52
CA GLN A 26 2.60 19.00 7.86
C GLN A 26 1.11 19.36 7.93
N ASP A 27 0.40 19.18 6.83
CA ASP A 27 -0.99 19.58 6.60
C ASP A 27 -1.98 18.46 6.90
N TRP A 28 -1.79 17.84 8.05
CA TRP A 28 -2.59 16.76 8.58
C TRP A 28 -2.54 16.80 10.10
N GLN A 29 -3.50 16.14 10.74
CA GLN A 29 -3.51 15.99 12.19
C GLN A 29 -4.06 14.64 12.59
N ILE A 30 -3.72 14.17 13.78
CA ILE A 30 -4.34 12.99 14.37
C ILE A 30 -5.40 13.47 15.34
N VAL A 31 -6.64 13.09 15.07
CA VAL A 31 -7.78 13.33 15.96
C VAL A 31 -7.91 12.13 16.90
N PRO A 32 -7.85 12.32 18.23
CA PRO A 32 -8.04 11.23 19.18
C PRO A 32 -9.41 10.54 19.03
N ALA A 33 -9.48 9.27 19.42
CA ALA A 33 -10.75 8.56 19.51
C ALA A 33 -11.69 9.31 20.49
N ALA A 34 -12.93 9.58 20.04
CA ALA A 34 -13.93 10.28 20.85
C ALA A 34 -15.35 9.77 20.54
N GLY A 35 -16.21 9.78 21.55
CA GLY A 35 -17.61 9.34 21.42
C GLY A 35 -17.71 7.87 20.98
N HIS A 36 -18.37 7.64 19.84
CA HIS A 36 -18.58 6.29 19.28
C HIS A 36 -17.49 5.85 18.29
N GLN A 37 -16.46 6.65 18.04
CA GLN A 37 -15.32 6.29 17.18
C GLN A 37 -14.31 5.45 17.99
N PRO A 38 -14.09 4.16 17.67
CA PRO A 38 -13.23 3.29 18.48
C PRO A 38 -11.73 3.53 18.26
N TYR A 39 -11.34 4.23 17.20
CA TYR A 39 -9.95 4.47 16.82
C TYR A 39 -9.67 5.96 16.65
N PRO A 40 -8.44 6.42 16.95
CA PRO A 40 -7.98 7.72 16.50
C PRO A 40 -7.99 7.77 14.96
N GLN A 41 -8.10 8.96 14.39
CA GLN A 41 -8.19 9.16 12.95
C GLN A 41 -7.07 10.08 12.45
N LEU A 42 -6.44 9.71 11.34
CA LEU A 42 -5.70 10.65 10.53
C LEU A 42 -6.71 11.54 9.80
N HIS A 43 -6.60 12.85 10.00
CA HIS A 43 -7.41 13.88 9.38
C HIS A 43 -6.55 14.69 8.41
N ILE A 44 -6.85 14.60 7.12
CA ILE A 44 -6.19 15.37 6.05
C ILE A 44 -7.22 16.34 5.45
N PRO A 45 -7.15 17.65 5.76
CA PRO A 45 -8.01 18.63 5.12
C PRO A 45 -7.70 18.73 3.62
N LEU A 46 -8.72 18.70 2.76
CA LEU A 46 -8.56 18.95 1.32
C LEU A 46 -8.92 20.41 0.96
N SER A 47 -9.96 20.95 1.59
CA SER A 47 -10.43 22.32 1.44
C SER A 47 -11.10 22.80 2.73
N SER A 48 -11.77 23.97 2.70
CA SER A 48 -12.57 24.45 3.84
C SER A 48 -13.81 23.59 4.12
N SER A 49 -14.23 22.76 3.17
CA SER A 49 -15.46 21.98 3.25
C SER A 49 -15.25 20.49 3.02
N HIS A 50 -14.02 20.01 2.84
CA HIS A 50 -13.76 18.59 2.59
C HIS A 50 -12.50 18.12 3.31
N ALA A 51 -12.55 16.92 3.88
CA ALA A 51 -11.41 16.27 4.52
C ALA A 51 -11.44 14.75 4.33
N ILE A 52 -10.26 14.14 4.28
CA ILE A 52 -10.10 12.68 4.28
C ILE A 52 -9.83 12.22 5.70
N HIS A 53 -10.61 11.25 6.18
CA HIS A 53 -10.44 10.62 7.47
C HIS A 53 -10.07 9.14 7.28
N ILE A 54 -9.05 8.69 8.01
CA ILE A 54 -8.60 7.29 7.98
C ILE A 54 -8.37 6.84 9.42
N ALA A 55 -9.01 5.75 9.83
CA ALA A 55 -8.80 5.20 11.17
C ALA A 55 -7.36 4.68 11.34
N LEU A 56 -6.84 4.78 12.55
CA LEU A 56 -5.48 4.37 12.94
C LEU A 56 -5.56 3.36 14.07
N CYS A 57 -5.00 2.16 13.88
CA CYS A 57 -4.80 1.23 15.00
C CYS A 57 -3.43 1.40 15.67
N HIS A 58 -2.48 2.08 15.02
CA HIS A 58 -1.20 2.44 15.62
C HIS A 58 -0.73 3.83 15.17
N ILE A 59 -0.39 4.68 16.16
CA ILE A 59 0.24 5.99 15.95
C ILE A 59 1.73 5.84 16.24
N SER A 60 2.56 6.15 15.25
CA SER A 60 4.02 6.04 15.39
C SER A 60 4.68 7.41 15.46
N PRO A 61 5.60 7.65 16.43
CA PRO A 61 6.40 8.88 16.46
C PRO A 61 7.41 8.98 15.31
N THR A 62 7.69 7.85 14.64
CA THR A 62 8.60 7.76 13.48
C THR A 62 7.84 7.52 12.18
N GLN A 63 6.54 7.84 12.14
CA GLN A 63 5.68 7.80 10.95
C GLN A 63 5.41 6.41 10.38
N HIS A 64 5.73 5.33 11.11
CA HIS A 64 5.27 3.97 10.79
C HIS A 64 3.82 3.76 11.28
N HIS A 65 2.89 4.61 10.86
CA HIS A 65 1.49 4.49 11.28
C HIS A 65 0.86 3.25 10.70
N HIS A 66 -0.13 2.68 11.39
CA HIS A 66 -0.95 1.58 10.86
C HIS A 66 -2.39 2.06 10.68
N TYR A 67 -2.78 2.17 9.41
CA TYR A 67 -4.10 2.60 8.96
C TYR A 67 -5.07 1.43 8.88
N LEU A 68 -6.32 1.71 9.20
CA LEU A 68 -7.47 0.84 9.01
C LEU A 68 -8.31 1.41 7.87
N PHE A 69 -8.37 0.68 6.77
CA PHE A 69 -9.12 1.05 5.57
C PHE A 69 -10.56 0.52 5.62
N PRO A 70 -11.50 1.18 4.95
CA PRO A 70 -11.31 2.24 3.94
C PRO A 70 -11.03 3.64 4.52
N ALA A 71 -10.51 4.53 3.67
CA ALA A 71 -10.52 5.96 3.90
C ALA A 71 -11.91 6.53 3.56
N TYR A 72 -12.30 7.61 4.22
CA TYR A 72 -13.58 8.27 3.99
C TYR A 72 -13.39 9.75 3.66
N LEU A 73 -14.16 10.26 2.71
CA LEU A 73 -14.30 11.67 2.42
C LEU A 73 -15.48 12.22 3.22
N HIS A 74 -15.19 13.23 4.04
CA HIS A 74 -16.18 13.99 4.80
C HIS A 74 -16.36 15.37 4.22
N GLN A 75 -17.60 15.86 4.20
CA GLN A 75 -17.92 17.24 3.88
C GLN A 75 -18.12 18.04 5.18
N GLN A 76 -17.74 19.32 5.22
CA GLN A 76 -18.01 20.24 6.33
C GLN A 76 -18.86 21.43 5.85
N GLY A 77 -19.98 21.68 6.55
CA GLY A 77 -20.87 22.86 6.43
C GLY A 77 -22.15 22.61 5.62
N ASN A 78 -23.38 23.00 6.02
CA ASN A 78 -23.91 23.81 7.14
C ASN A 78 -25.24 23.20 7.61
N ASP A 79 -25.56 23.25 8.91
CA ASP A 79 -26.92 23.24 9.52
C ASP A 79 -28.01 22.41 8.84
N ARG A 80 -27.66 21.24 8.31
CA ARG A 80 -28.61 20.26 7.79
C ARG A 80 -28.26 18.92 8.38
N GLN A 81 -28.79 18.77 9.58
CA GLN A 81 -29.20 17.52 10.16
C GLN A 81 -30.05 16.76 9.13
N ASP A 82 -29.43 15.90 8.30
CA ASP A 82 -29.99 14.57 7.97
C ASP A 82 -29.23 13.71 6.94
N ASP A 83 -28.12 14.13 6.30
CA ASP A 83 -27.41 13.18 5.39
C ASP A 83 -25.90 13.45 5.18
N ASP A 84 -25.17 13.77 6.25
CA ASP A 84 -23.70 13.87 6.19
C ASP A 84 -23.05 12.48 6.29
N THR A 85 -23.44 11.57 5.39
CA THR A 85 -22.90 10.23 5.33
C THR A 85 -21.53 10.28 4.65
N PRO A 86 -20.43 9.92 5.32
CA PRO A 86 -19.11 9.94 4.72
C PRO A 86 -19.02 9.02 3.50
N VAL A 87 -18.34 9.48 2.45
CA VAL A 87 -18.17 8.72 1.21
C VAL A 87 -16.92 7.87 1.30
N LYS A 88 -17.07 6.55 1.16
CA LYS A 88 -15.96 5.60 1.11
C LYS A 88 -15.09 5.85 -0.13
N LEU A 89 -13.77 5.93 0.06
CA LEU A 89 -12.80 6.11 -1.01
C LEU A 89 -12.13 4.80 -1.39
N GLY A 90 -12.13 4.48 -2.68
CA GLY A 90 -11.19 3.51 -3.25
C GLY A 90 -9.77 4.08 -3.32
N ILE A 91 -8.76 3.21 -3.51
CA ILE A 91 -7.35 3.64 -3.53
C ILE A 91 -7.05 4.68 -4.62
N GLU A 92 -7.62 4.52 -5.82
CA GLU A 92 -7.45 5.48 -6.91
C GLU A 92 -8.01 6.86 -6.57
N GLN A 93 -9.20 6.91 -5.96
CA GLN A 93 -9.82 8.17 -5.53
C GLN A 93 -9.00 8.82 -4.41
N LEU A 94 -8.55 8.04 -3.43
CA LEU A 94 -7.70 8.50 -2.35
C LEU A 94 -6.40 9.13 -2.88
N VAL A 95 -5.67 8.42 -3.73
CA VAL A 95 -4.42 8.92 -4.32
C VAL A 95 -4.68 10.17 -5.17
N THR A 96 -5.75 10.18 -5.98
CA THR A 96 -6.09 11.33 -6.82
C THR A 96 -6.36 12.57 -5.99
N LEU A 97 -7.22 12.49 -4.97
CA LEU A 97 -7.55 13.62 -4.10
C LEU A 97 -6.32 14.15 -3.35
N LEU A 98 -5.44 13.25 -2.89
CA LEU A 98 -4.22 13.65 -2.19
C LEU A 98 -3.22 14.34 -3.12
N LEU A 99 -3.11 13.91 -4.38
CA LEU A 99 -2.23 14.53 -5.37
C LEU A 99 -2.78 15.83 -5.97
N GLU A 100 -4.09 16.05 -5.93
CA GLU A 100 -4.72 17.31 -6.32
C GLU A 100 -4.56 18.40 -5.25
N LYS A 101 -4.25 18.01 -4.01
CA LYS A 101 -4.06 18.93 -2.91
C LYS A 101 -2.90 19.90 -3.21
N PRO A 102 -3.09 21.23 -3.13
CA PRO A 102 -2.07 22.20 -3.58
C PRO A 102 -0.71 22.08 -2.90
N THR A 103 -0.67 21.73 -1.62
CA THR A 103 0.56 21.50 -0.84
C THR A 103 1.33 20.26 -1.28
N VAL A 104 0.66 19.29 -1.93
CA VAL A 104 1.27 18.08 -2.47
C VAL A 104 1.63 18.27 -3.94
N LYS A 105 0.71 18.84 -4.74
CA LYS A 105 0.89 19.12 -6.16
C LYS A 105 2.01 20.15 -6.40
N GLY A 106 2.05 21.20 -5.58
CA GLY A 106 2.92 22.34 -5.79
C GLY A 106 2.76 22.93 -7.19
N GLU A 107 3.88 23.16 -7.87
CA GLU A 107 3.94 23.70 -9.24
C GLU A 107 4.08 22.60 -10.31
N LEU A 108 3.89 21.32 -9.96
CA LEU A 108 4.03 20.22 -10.89
C LEU A 108 2.94 20.26 -11.97
N SER A 109 3.32 19.95 -13.21
CA SER A 109 2.37 19.83 -14.33
C SER A 109 1.47 18.60 -14.17
N ASP A 110 0.29 18.66 -14.79
CA ASP A 110 -0.68 17.56 -14.74
C ASP A 110 -0.11 16.25 -15.30
N ASP A 111 0.76 16.31 -16.32
CA ASP A 111 1.44 15.14 -16.88
C ASP A 111 2.40 14.47 -15.89
N VAL A 112 3.11 15.26 -15.07
CA VAL A 112 4.01 14.72 -14.04
C VAL A 112 3.18 14.05 -12.95
N VAL A 113 2.11 14.71 -12.50
CA VAL A 113 1.20 14.18 -11.48
C VAL A 113 0.51 12.89 -11.98
N ALA A 114 0.07 12.85 -13.23
CA ALA A 114 -0.57 11.69 -13.83
C ALA A 114 0.38 10.48 -13.90
N ARG A 115 1.63 10.68 -14.33
CA ARG A 115 2.64 9.60 -14.34
C ARG A 115 3.00 9.12 -12.94
N PHE A 116 3.09 10.05 -11.98
CA PHE A 116 3.34 9.68 -10.58
C PHE A 116 2.18 8.84 -10.03
N ARG A 117 0.93 9.30 -10.21
CA ARG A 117 -0.28 8.56 -9.83
C ARG A 117 -0.29 7.16 -10.44
N GLN A 118 -0.02 7.05 -11.73
CA GLN A 118 0.06 5.75 -12.42
C GLN A 118 1.04 4.81 -11.72
N ARG A 119 2.26 5.27 -11.39
CA ARG A 119 3.27 4.44 -10.72
C ARG A 119 2.86 4.02 -9.31
N VAL A 120 2.17 4.88 -8.57
CA VAL A 120 1.62 4.56 -7.24
C VAL A 120 0.60 3.44 -7.36
N LEU A 121 -0.35 3.54 -8.30
CA LEU A 121 -1.38 2.53 -8.51
C LEU A 121 -0.79 1.22 -9.05
N GLU A 122 0.13 1.28 -10.02
CA GLU A 122 0.87 0.09 -10.48
C GLU A 122 1.58 -0.61 -9.32
N SER A 123 2.26 0.16 -8.46
CA SER A 123 2.94 -0.39 -7.28
C SER A 123 1.97 -1.05 -6.29
N HIS A 124 0.79 -0.45 -6.10
CA HIS A 124 -0.27 -1.00 -5.25
C HIS A 124 -0.74 -2.35 -5.80
N ASP A 125 -1.11 -2.40 -7.07
CA ASP A 125 -1.55 -3.62 -7.74
C ASP A 125 -0.47 -4.72 -7.72
N ASN A 126 0.78 -4.36 -8.01
CA ASN A 126 1.91 -5.29 -7.96
C ASN A 126 2.11 -5.89 -6.56
N THR A 127 1.91 -5.07 -5.51
CA THR A 127 2.01 -5.54 -4.12
C THR A 127 0.86 -6.50 -3.79
N GLN A 128 -0.36 -6.18 -4.21
CA GLN A 128 -1.51 -7.06 -3.98
C GLN A 128 -1.36 -8.39 -4.73
N GLN A 129 -0.87 -8.36 -5.97
CA GLN A 129 -0.55 -9.58 -6.72
C GLN A 129 0.50 -10.41 -6.01
N ALA A 130 1.59 -9.79 -5.52
CA ALA A 130 2.64 -10.47 -4.76
C ALA A 130 2.10 -11.15 -3.49
N ILE A 131 1.23 -10.47 -2.73
CA ILE A 131 0.57 -11.03 -1.55
C ILE A 131 -0.31 -12.22 -1.93
N ASN A 132 -1.09 -12.12 -3.00
CA ASN A 132 -2.00 -13.17 -3.44
C ASN A 132 -1.27 -14.44 -3.92
N ILE A 133 -0.07 -14.32 -4.49
CA ILE A 133 0.70 -15.47 -4.98
C ILE A 133 1.65 -16.06 -3.93
N ARG A 134 2.06 -15.30 -2.91
CA ARG A 134 3.01 -15.77 -1.88
C ARG A 134 2.31 -16.41 -0.69
N LEU A 135 1.58 -17.50 -0.94
CA LEU A 135 0.71 -18.17 0.04
C LEU A 135 1.42 -18.77 1.26
N ASP A 136 2.71 -19.11 1.15
CA ASP A 136 3.55 -19.60 2.26
C ASP A 136 4.10 -18.46 3.14
N TRP A 137 3.89 -17.19 2.78
CA TRP A 137 4.44 -16.05 3.50
C TRP A 137 4.06 -16.04 5.00
N PRO A 138 2.86 -16.48 5.43
CA PRO A 138 2.56 -16.68 6.84
C PRO A 138 3.50 -17.67 7.54
N SER A 139 3.80 -18.80 6.90
CA SER A 139 4.65 -19.87 7.46
C SER A 139 6.14 -19.50 7.57
N LEU A 140 6.57 -18.41 6.91
CA LEU A 140 7.90 -17.84 7.11
C LEU A 140 8.14 -17.39 8.56
N ARG A 141 7.09 -17.21 9.36
CA ARG A 141 7.19 -16.88 10.80
C ARG A 141 7.54 -18.07 11.68
N ASP A 142 7.36 -19.30 11.20
CA ASP A 142 7.41 -20.50 12.04
C ASP A 142 8.84 -20.88 12.46
N LYS A 143 9.85 -20.37 11.75
CA LYS A 143 11.26 -20.65 11.99
C LYS A 143 12.17 -19.52 11.49
N PRO A 144 13.41 -19.41 11.99
CA PRO A 144 14.39 -18.47 11.45
C PRO A 144 14.54 -18.61 9.93
N LEU A 145 14.58 -17.47 9.24
CA LEU A 145 14.75 -17.41 7.78
C LEU A 145 16.20 -17.66 7.38
N ASN A 146 16.39 -18.34 6.27
CA ASN A 146 17.66 -18.27 5.55
C ASN A 146 17.75 -16.98 4.72
N PHE A 147 18.94 -16.71 4.17
CA PHE A 147 19.19 -15.52 3.37
C PHE A 147 18.20 -15.34 2.20
N ALA A 148 17.99 -16.38 1.39
CA ALA A 148 17.11 -16.29 0.23
C ALA A 148 15.64 -16.01 0.62
N GLN A 149 15.16 -16.64 1.70
CA GLN A 149 13.82 -16.40 2.22
C GLN A 149 13.65 -14.97 2.74
N ALA A 150 14.67 -14.41 3.39
CA ALA A 150 14.65 -13.03 3.85
C ALA A 150 14.60 -12.04 2.68
N GLU A 151 15.46 -12.22 1.68
CA GLU A 151 15.50 -11.36 0.47
C GLU A 151 14.19 -11.41 -0.33
N GLN A 152 13.54 -12.58 -0.41
CA GLN A 152 12.26 -12.76 -1.12
C GLN A 152 11.03 -12.49 -0.24
N GLY A 153 11.23 -12.25 1.06
CA GLY A 153 10.15 -12.00 2.02
C GLY A 153 9.61 -10.57 1.99
N LEU A 154 10.31 -9.64 1.34
CA LEU A 154 9.96 -8.22 1.33
C LEU A 154 8.87 -7.89 0.28
N LEU A 155 7.62 -8.23 0.57
CA LEU A 155 6.49 -8.04 -0.36
C LEU A 155 6.02 -6.58 -0.50
N ALA A 156 6.06 -5.78 0.56
CA ALA A 156 5.61 -4.38 0.51
C ALA A 156 6.69 -3.41 -0.03
N GLY A 157 7.96 -3.82 -0.02
CA GLY A 157 9.08 -2.97 -0.43
C GLY A 157 9.41 -1.89 0.61
N HIS A 158 9.86 -0.71 0.15
CA HIS A 158 10.27 0.38 1.03
C HIS A 158 9.08 1.07 1.71
N ALA A 159 9.04 1.06 3.04
CA ALA A 159 7.89 1.50 3.85
C ALA A 159 7.55 3.01 3.78
N PHE A 160 8.48 3.83 3.25
CA PHE A 160 8.31 5.28 3.03
C PHE A 160 8.58 5.67 1.58
N HIS A 161 8.18 4.82 0.64
CA HIS A 161 8.22 5.18 -0.77
C HIS A 161 6.79 5.12 -1.31
N PRO A 162 6.35 6.06 -2.16
CA PRO A 162 4.99 6.10 -2.66
C PRO A 162 4.67 4.97 -3.66
N ALA A 163 5.69 4.44 -4.35
CA ALA A 163 5.54 3.40 -5.36
C ALA A 163 6.63 2.31 -5.26
N PRO A 164 6.80 1.63 -4.11
CA PRO A 164 7.96 0.77 -3.82
C PRO A 164 8.06 -0.48 -4.71
N LYS A 165 6.97 -0.84 -5.39
CA LYS A 165 6.85 -1.99 -6.30
C LYS A 165 6.51 -1.58 -7.74
N SER A 166 6.69 -0.32 -8.12
CA SER A 166 6.72 0.04 -9.54
C SER A 166 8.00 -0.53 -10.17
N HIS A 167 7.88 -1.18 -11.33
CA HIS A 167 8.97 -1.96 -11.94
C HIS A 167 9.05 -1.78 -13.46
N GLN A 168 8.57 -0.65 -13.98
CA GLN A 168 8.74 -0.31 -15.39
C GLN A 168 10.22 -0.45 -15.81
N PRO A 169 10.51 -1.03 -17.00
CA PRO A 169 9.57 -1.35 -18.08
C PRO A 169 9.06 -2.81 -18.07
N PHE A 170 9.15 -3.54 -16.97
CA PHE A 170 8.76 -4.95 -16.95
C PHE A 170 7.26 -5.17 -17.16
N ASN A 171 6.92 -6.11 -18.04
CA ASN A 171 5.59 -6.71 -18.08
C ASN A 171 5.44 -7.78 -16.98
N GLU A 172 4.22 -8.30 -16.79
CA GLU A 172 3.91 -9.31 -15.76
C GLU A 172 4.82 -10.54 -15.80
N LYS A 173 5.12 -11.08 -17.00
CA LYS A 173 6.00 -12.26 -17.14
C LYS A 173 7.44 -11.95 -16.73
N GLN A 174 7.94 -10.77 -17.09
CA GLN A 174 9.26 -10.31 -16.67
C GLN A 174 9.29 -10.06 -15.16
N ALA A 175 8.27 -9.42 -14.61
CA ALA A 175 8.14 -9.16 -13.18
C ALA A 175 8.16 -10.45 -12.36
N GLN A 176 7.36 -11.46 -12.76
CA GLN A 176 7.33 -12.77 -12.10
C GLN A 176 8.67 -13.51 -12.16
N ARG A 177 9.43 -13.34 -13.25
CA ARG A 177 10.72 -14.03 -13.44
C ARG A 177 11.89 -13.35 -12.74
N TYR A 178 11.91 -12.03 -12.74
CA TYR A 178 13.10 -11.25 -12.38
C TYR A 178 12.98 -10.51 -11.05
N LEU A 179 11.77 -10.30 -10.52
CA LEU A 179 11.59 -9.71 -9.20
C LEU A 179 11.59 -10.80 -8.12
N PRO A 180 12.06 -10.49 -6.90
CA PRO A 180 12.17 -11.44 -5.80
C PRO A 180 10.80 -11.67 -5.12
N ILE A 181 9.76 -11.97 -5.89
CA ILE A 181 8.40 -12.21 -5.37
C ILE A 181 8.17 -13.71 -5.16
N LEU A 182 8.62 -14.54 -6.10
CA LEU A 182 8.56 -15.99 -6.02
C LEU A 182 9.98 -16.57 -5.98
N PRO A 183 10.17 -17.73 -5.32
CA PRO A 183 11.37 -18.51 -5.55
C PRO A 183 11.49 -18.79 -7.06
N PRO A 184 12.67 -18.66 -7.67
CA PRO A 184 12.82 -18.90 -9.09
C PRO A 184 12.29 -20.29 -9.43
N ALA A 185 11.36 -20.37 -10.40
CA ALA A 185 11.01 -21.65 -10.97
C ALA A 185 12.31 -22.28 -11.47
N SER A 186 12.68 -23.43 -10.90
CA SER A 186 13.94 -24.11 -11.18
C SER A 186 14.07 -24.37 -12.69
N HIS A 187 14.73 -23.49 -13.43
CA HIS A 187 15.26 -23.79 -14.77
C HIS A 187 16.35 -24.89 -14.71
N TYR A 188 16.75 -25.31 -13.50
CA TYR A 188 17.66 -26.42 -13.26
C TYR A 188 17.03 -27.82 -13.40
N ALA A 189 15.77 -27.96 -13.81
CA ALA A 189 15.24 -29.27 -14.18
C ALA A 189 15.93 -29.87 -15.44
N GLY A 190 16.60 -29.04 -16.26
CA GLY A 190 17.32 -29.48 -17.45
C GLY A 190 18.84 -29.65 -17.30
N LEU A 191 19.43 -29.29 -16.16
CA LEU A 191 20.89 -29.39 -15.93
C LEU A 191 21.27 -30.60 -15.07
N GLN A 192 20.31 -31.22 -14.38
CA GLN A 192 20.54 -32.50 -13.70
C GLN A 192 20.70 -33.69 -14.67
N SER A 193 20.27 -33.56 -15.94
CA SER A 193 20.47 -34.60 -16.96
C SER A 193 21.86 -34.55 -17.63
N ILE A 194 22.59 -33.44 -17.52
CA ILE A 194 23.92 -33.31 -18.14
C ILE A 194 25.01 -33.92 -17.24
N ASN A 195 24.84 -33.84 -15.92
CA ASN A 195 25.79 -34.45 -14.97
C ASN A 195 25.65 -35.98 -14.84
N ALA A 196 24.54 -36.57 -15.30
CA ALA A 196 24.39 -38.04 -15.31
C ALA A 196 25.20 -38.70 -16.44
N THR A 197 25.48 -37.99 -17.53
CA THR A 197 26.19 -38.56 -18.69
C THR A 197 27.72 -38.54 -18.52
N CYS A 198 28.27 -37.63 -17.71
CA CYS A 198 29.72 -37.61 -17.42
C CYS A 198 30.15 -38.59 -16.32
N ALA A 199 29.24 -39.12 -15.52
CA ALA A 199 29.55 -40.12 -14.50
C ALA A 199 29.58 -41.58 -15.03
N ALA A 200 29.27 -41.79 -16.32
CA ALA A 200 29.25 -43.11 -16.95
C ALA A 200 30.48 -43.40 -17.85
N ILE A 201 31.48 -42.51 -17.87
CA ILE A 201 32.73 -42.67 -18.64
C ILE A 201 33.97 -42.40 -17.77
N ALA A 202 33.93 -42.78 -16.49
CA ALA A 202 35.08 -42.81 -15.61
C ALA A 202 35.17 -44.17 -14.90
#